data_AF-A0A953ZHU4-F1
#
_entry.id   AF-A0A953ZHU4-F1
#
_cell.length_a   1.000
_cell.length_b   1.000
_cell.length_c   1.000
_cell.angle_alpha   90.00
_cell.angle_beta   90.00
_cell.angle_gamma   90.00
#
_symmetry.space_group_name_H-M   'P 1'
#
loop_
_entity.id
_entity.type
_entity.pdbx_description
1 polymer ?
#
loop_
_entity_poly.entity_id
_entity_poly.type
_entity_poly.pdbx_seq_one_letter_code
_entity_poly.pdbx_strand_id
1 'polypeptide(L)'
;GLNTQWIGNFVKMLLNGQRIGGYDDGREERDIIVRLPEAKRNDPAVLDSIRISDAFGNAIPLSTVCTWAYVGGAGTVRHKDGERVLTVSADVANGYQAQVLLQEIAARIDAEKATMPPGF
;
A
#
# COMPACT_ATOMS: atom_id res chain seq x y z
N GLY A 1 -21.49 -0.95 -20.84
CA GLY A 1 -21.65 -0.63 -19.40
C GLY A 1 -20.28 -0.52 -18.76
N LEU A 2 -20.15 0.23 -17.67
CA LEU A 2 -18.90 0.43 -16.94
C LEU A 2 -18.46 -0.89 -16.25
N ASN A 3 -17.19 -1.28 -16.38
CA ASN A 3 -16.63 -2.50 -15.74
C ASN A 3 -15.63 -2.08 -14.65
N THR A 4 -15.54 -2.83 -13.55
CA THR A 4 -14.57 -2.67 -12.46
C THR A 4 -13.12 -2.52 -12.96
N GLN A 5 -12.71 -3.27 -13.98
CA GLN A 5 -11.36 -3.14 -14.55
C GLN A 5 -11.12 -1.75 -15.17
N TRP A 6 -12.13 -1.20 -15.84
CA TRP A 6 -12.07 0.14 -16.43
C TRP A 6 -11.92 1.21 -15.35
N ILE A 7 -12.72 1.10 -14.29
CA ILE A 7 -12.69 2.02 -13.14
C ILE A 7 -11.32 1.96 -12.45
N GLY A 8 -10.81 0.75 -12.18
CA GLY A 8 -9.51 0.57 -11.51
C GLY A 8 -8.34 1.13 -12.32
N ASN A 9 -8.33 0.89 -13.64
CA ASN A 9 -7.30 1.45 -14.52
C ASN A 9 -7.35 2.97 -14.58
N PHE A 10 -8.55 3.55 -14.62
CA PHE A 10 -8.74 5.00 -14.64
C PHE A 10 -8.25 5.66 -13.34
N VAL A 11 -8.60 5.10 -12.18
CA VAL A 11 -8.10 5.59 -10.88
C VAL A 11 -6.57 5.47 -10.80
N LYS A 12 -6.00 4.36 -11.26
CA LYS A 12 -4.55 4.16 -11.30
C LYS A 12 -3.85 5.18 -12.20
N MET A 13 -4.41 5.48 -13.38
CA MET A 13 -3.89 6.52 -14.28
C MET A 13 -3.87 7.88 -13.60
N LEU A 14 -4.92 8.23 -12.86
CA LEU A 14 -5.00 9.53 -12.21
C LEU A 14 -3.96 9.70 -11.10
N LEU A 15 -3.77 8.67 -10.27
CA LEU A 15 -2.86 8.71 -9.13
C LEU A 15 -1.39 8.49 -9.51
N ASN A 16 -1.10 7.42 -10.25
CA ASN A 16 0.28 7.00 -10.54
C ASN A 16 0.75 7.46 -11.93
N GLY A 17 -0.17 7.89 -12.78
CA GLY A 17 0.08 8.14 -14.18
C GLY A 17 -0.02 6.90 -15.06
N GLN A 18 -0.32 7.12 -16.33
CA GLN A 18 -0.30 6.10 -17.37
C GLN A 18 0.56 6.59 -18.52
N ARG A 19 1.55 5.79 -18.92
CA ARG A 19 2.30 6.02 -20.16
C ARG A 19 1.36 5.79 -21.34
N ILE A 20 1.21 6.80 -22.18
CA ILE A 20 0.35 6.76 -23.37
C ILE A 20 1.15 6.62 -24.67
N GLY A 21 2.46 6.84 -24.61
CA GLY A 21 3.35 6.70 -25.77
C GLY A 21 4.76 7.18 -25.46
N GLY A 22 5.64 7.05 -26.45
CA GLY A 22 6.97 7.65 -26.46
C GLY A 22 7.04 8.70 -27.56
N TYR A 23 7.77 9.78 -27.31
CA TYR A 23 8.14 10.76 -28.32
C TYR A 23 9.65 10.69 -28.52
N ASP A 24 10.06 10.35 -29.73
CA ASP A 24 11.47 10.34 -30.12
C ASP A 24 11.85 11.73 -30.65
N ASP A 25 12.79 12.40 -29.96
CA ASP A 25 13.31 13.72 -30.38
C ASP A 25 14.53 13.61 -31.32
N GLY A 26 14.86 12.40 -31.77
CA GLY A 26 16.00 12.09 -32.63
C GLY A 26 17.30 11.78 -31.88
N ARG A 27 17.31 11.93 -30.55
CA ARG A 27 18.44 11.51 -29.69
C ARG A 27 18.00 10.51 -28.63
N GLU A 28 16.83 10.72 -28.03
CA GLU A 28 16.30 9.88 -26.97
C GLU A 28 14.79 9.74 -27.06
N GLU A 29 14.28 8.55 -26.71
CA GLU A 29 12.84 8.31 -26.54
C GLU A 29 12.38 8.88 -25.17
N ARG A 30 11.38 9.76 -25.19
CA ARG A 30 10.77 10.34 -23.99
C ARG A 30 9.35 9.82 -23.78
N ASP A 31 9.08 9.29 -22.60
CA ASP A 31 7.74 8.81 -22.25
C ASP A 31 6.75 9.97 -22.05
N ILE A 32 5.59 9.87 -22.69
CA ILE A 32 4.44 10.74 -22.45
C ILE A 32 3.54 10.07 -21.43
N ILE A 33 3.38 10.72 -20.27
CA ILE A 33 2.58 10.20 -19.15
C ILE A 33 1.39 11.12 -18.88
N VAL A 34 0.19 10.57 -18.93
CA VAL A 34 -1.04 11.24 -18.51
C VAL A 34 -1.28 10.97 -17.03
N ARG A 35 -1.46 12.02 -16.23
CA ARG A 35 -1.67 11.95 -14.78
C ARG A 35 -2.34 13.21 -14.24
N LEU A 36 -2.82 13.18 -12.99
CA LEU A 36 -3.34 14.38 -12.33
C LEU A 36 -2.27 15.48 -12.18
N PRO A 37 -2.67 16.77 -12.22
CA PRO A 37 -1.82 17.89 -11.83
C PRO A 37 -1.30 17.72 -10.40
N GLU A 38 -0.06 18.13 -10.15
CA GLU A 38 0.63 17.90 -8.87
C GLU A 38 -0.16 18.40 -7.64
N ALA A 39 -0.74 19.60 -7.74
CA ALA A 39 -1.54 20.20 -6.67
C ALA A 39 -2.75 19.35 -6.23
N LYS A 40 -3.25 18.47 -7.11
CA LYS A 40 -4.40 17.61 -6.85
C LYS A 40 -4.03 16.18 -6.44
N ARG A 41 -2.74 15.83 -6.37
CA ARG A 41 -2.31 14.45 -6.05
C ARG A 41 -2.37 14.12 -4.56
N ASN A 42 -2.12 15.13 -3.72
CA ASN A 42 -2.05 14.96 -2.27
C ASN A 42 -3.38 15.22 -1.58
N ASP A 43 -4.42 15.55 -2.33
CA ASP A 43 -5.76 15.83 -1.81
C ASP A 43 -6.73 14.71 -2.21
N PRO A 44 -7.06 13.78 -1.29
CA PRO A 44 -8.04 12.72 -1.55
C PRO A 44 -9.43 13.25 -1.92
N ALA A 45 -9.79 14.48 -1.53
CA ALA A 45 -11.08 15.08 -1.90
C ALA A 45 -11.23 15.27 -3.42
N VAL A 46 -10.12 15.22 -4.19
CA VAL A 46 -10.20 15.20 -5.64
C VAL A 46 -11.03 14.01 -6.13
N LEU A 47 -11.03 12.87 -5.42
CA LEU A 47 -11.75 11.66 -5.80
C LEU A 47 -13.25 11.88 -5.95
N ASP A 48 -13.83 12.80 -5.15
CA ASP A 48 -15.25 13.15 -5.23
C ASP A 48 -15.59 13.98 -6.46
N SER A 49 -14.60 14.70 -7.01
CA SER A 49 -14.77 15.56 -8.19
C SER A 49 -14.47 14.87 -9.52
N ILE A 50 -13.92 13.65 -9.48
CA ILE A 50 -13.54 12.90 -10.67
C ILE A 50 -14.78 12.38 -11.40
N ARG A 51 -14.77 12.53 -12.73
CA ARG A 51 -15.76 11.93 -13.63
C ARG A 51 -15.09 10.91 -14.52
N ILE A 52 -15.68 9.72 -14.59
CA ILE A 52 -15.26 8.62 -15.47
C ILE A 52 -16.19 8.61 -16.68
N SER A 53 -15.60 8.52 -17.88
CA SER A 53 -16.38 8.30 -19.09
C SER A 53 -16.68 6.82 -19.25
N ASP A 54 -17.95 6.49 -19.53
CA ASP A 54 -18.34 5.14 -19.94
C ASP A 54 -17.98 4.87 -21.41
N ALA A 55 -18.20 3.64 -21.87
CA ALA A 55 -17.95 3.23 -23.25
C ALA A 55 -18.81 3.98 -24.30
N PHE A 56 -19.84 4.70 -23.86
CA PHE A 56 -20.73 5.50 -24.69
C PHE A 56 -20.44 7.01 -24.57
N GLY A 57 -19.40 7.41 -23.84
CA GLY A 57 -19.00 8.80 -23.64
C GLY A 57 -19.75 9.54 -22.54
N ASN A 58 -20.63 8.87 -21.80
CA ASN A 58 -21.35 9.50 -20.69
C ASN A 58 -20.40 9.71 -19.50
N ALA A 59 -20.41 10.92 -18.96
CA ALA A 59 -19.63 11.26 -17.78
C ALA A 59 -20.37 10.84 -16.50
N ILE A 60 -19.82 9.88 -15.78
CA ILE A 60 -20.35 9.35 -14.52
C ILE A 60 -19.43 9.80 -13.37
N PRO A 61 -19.93 10.48 -12.33
CA PRO A 61 -19.11 10.82 -11.16
C PRO A 61 -18.57 9.56 -10.46
N LEU A 62 -17.31 9.55 -10.06
CA LEU A 62 -16.70 8.38 -9.38
C LEU A 62 -17.42 8.05 -8.06
N SER A 63 -17.95 9.06 -7.37
CA SER A 63 -18.70 8.93 -6.12
C SER A 63 -20.01 8.14 -6.24
N THR A 64 -20.56 7.95 -7.44
CA THR A 64 -21.78 7.14 -7.63
C THR A 64 -21.49 5.64 -7.74
N VAL A 65 -20.23 5.27 -8.01
CA VAL A 65 -19.82 3.89 -8.27
C VAL A 65 -18.82 3.34 -7.25
N CYS A 66 -18.25 4.19 -6.40
CA CYS A 66 -17.23 3.84 -5.42
C CYS A 66 -17.34 4.72 -4.17
N THR A 67 -17.05 4.14 -3.01
CA THR A 67 -16.83 4.85 -1.76
C THR A 67 -15.37 4.72 -1.34
N TRP A 68 -14.83 5.76 -0.72
CA TRP A 68 -13.47 5.76 -0.19
C TRP A 68 -13.48 6.17 1.27
N ALA A 69 -12.50 5.66 2.02
CA ALA A 69 -12.30 5.99 3.42
C ALA A 69 -10.82 6.02 3.72
N TYR A 70 -10.41 6.96 4.58
CA TYR A 70 -9.06 6.94 5.14
C TYR A 70 -8.99 5.87 6.22
N VAL A 71 -8.18 4.84 5.98
CA VAL A 71 -7.98 3.73 6.92
C VAL A 71 -6.49 3.61 7.25
N GLY A 72 -6.19 3.32 8.52
CA GLY A 72 -4.83 2.96 8.91
C GLY A 72 -4.44 1.61 8.30
N GLY A 73 -3.29 1.55 7.64
CA GLY A 73 -2.72 0.32 7.10
C GLY A 73 -1.42 -0.06 7.81
N ALA A 74 -1.08 -1.34 7.84
CA ALA A 74 0.23 -1.78 8.31
C ALA A 74 1.32 -1.27 7.34
N GLY A 75 2.19 -0.38 7.81
CA GLY A 75 3.23 0.23 6.97
C GLY A 75 4.26 -0.76 6.41
N THR A 76 4.45 -1.91 7.06
CA THR A 76 5.29 -3.01 6.55
C THR A 76 4.75 -4.33 7.06
N VAL A 77 4.41 -5.25 6.14
CA VAL A 77 4.04 -6.63 6.48
C VAL A 77 5.26 -7.51 6.25
N ARG A 78 5.87 -8.00 7.32
CA ARG A 78 6.97 -8.97 7.23
C ARG A 78 6.41 -10.37 7.30
N HIS A 79 6.94 -11.22 6.42
CA HIS A 79 6.63 -12.63 6.41
C HIS A 79 7.92 -13.42 6.66
N LYS A 80 7.80 -14.51 7.41
CA LYS A 80 8.83 -15.55 7.52
C LYS A 80 8.12 -16.88 7.30
N ASP A 81 8.64 -17.68 6.38
CA ASP A 81 8.07 -18.98 6.00
C ASP A 81 6.58 -18.93 5.60
N GLY A 82 6.12 -17.79 5.04
CA GLY A 82 4.73 -17.57 4.62
C GLY A 82 3.81 -17.05 5.73
N GLU A 83 4.28 -16.99 6.97
CA GLU A 83 3.51 -16.49 8.12
C GLU A 83 3.89 -15.06 8.47
N ARG A 84 2.90 -14.27 8.92
CA ARG A 84 3.11 -12.87 9.32
C ARG A 84 3.84 -12.81 10.65
N VAL A 85 4.94 -12.05 10.71
CA VAL A 85 5.77 -11.93 11.91
C VAL A 85 6.03 -10.48 12.29
N LEU A 86 6.10 -10.22 13.60
CA LEU A 86 6.61 -8.96 14.16
C LEU A 86 7.99 -9.23 14.76
N THR A 87 9.01 -8.49 14.31
CA THR A 87 10.36 -8.60 14.89
C THR A 87 10.51 -7.60 16.03
N VAL A 88 10.68 -8.09 17.25
CA VAL A 88 11.11 -7.29 18.41
C VAL A 88 12.60 -7.49 18.58
N SER A 89 13.35 -6.41 18.69
CA SER A 89 14.81 -6.43 18.90
C SER A 89 15.15 -5.55 20.10
N ALA A 90 16.10 -6.01 20.90
CA ALA A 90 16.61 -5.30 22.06
C ALA A 90 18.09 -5.63 22.23
N ASP A 91 18.86 -4.64 22.70
CA ASP A 91 20.29 -4.80 22.99
C ASP A 91 20.51 -5.25 24.44
N VAL A 92 21.63 -5.95 24.67
CA VAL A 92 22.02 -6.37 26.02
C VAL A 92 22.69 -5.19 26.73
N ALA A 93 22.21 -4.87 27.93
CA ALA A 93 22.79 -3.82 28.76
C ALA A 93 24.22 -4.19 29.24
N ASN A 94 25.08 -3.17 29.41
CA ASN A 94 26.44 -3.36 29.91
C ASN A 94 26.46 -4.04 31.28
N GLY A 95 27.35 -5.02 31.46
CA GLY A 95 27.49 -5.80 32.70
C GLY A 95 26.68 -7.09 32.74
N TYR A 96 25.88 -7.38 31.72
CA TYR A 96 25.13 -8.62 31.62
C TYR A 96 25.70 -9.57 30.56
N GLN A 97 25.64 -10.87 30.85
CA GLN A 97 26.06 -11.91 29.91
C GLN A 97 24.88 -12.30 29.00
N ALA A 98 25.06 -12.11 27.69
CA ALA A 98 24.01 -12.34 26.69
C ALA A 98 23.40 -13.75 26.75
N GLN A 99 24.21 -14.78 27.02
CA GLN A 99 23.75 -16.16 27.09
C GLN A 99 22.75 -16.41 28.24
N VAL A 100 22.96 -15.78 29.39
CA VAL A 100 22.10 -15.95 30.58
C VAL A 100 20.76 -15.26 30.35
N LEU A 101 20.78 -14.03 29.83
CA LEU A 101 19.56 -13.29 29.45
C LEU A 101 18.75 -14.02 28.38
N LEU A 102 19.40 -14.63 27.39
CA LEU A 102 18.70 -15.35 26.33
C LEU A 102 17.95 -16.56 26.90
N GLN A 103 18.53 -17.27 27.87
CA GLN A 103 17.86 -18.37 28.56
C GLN A 103 16.66 -17.89 29.40
N GLU A 104 16.83 -16.78 30.13
CA GLU A 104 15.76 -16.19 30.94
C GLU A 104 14.58 -15.69 30.07
N ILE A 105 14.89 -14.98 28.99
CA ILE A 105 13.89 -14.47 28.04
C ILE A 105 13.18 -15.64 27.34
N ALA A 106 13.91 -16.69 26.91
CA ALA A 106 13.29 -17.85 26.29
C ALA A 106 12.30 -18.55 27.23
N ALA A 107 12.68 -18.78 28.49
CA ALA A 107 11.81 -19.37 29.49
C ALA A 107 10.56 -18.52 29.75
N ARG A 108 10.70 -17.19 29.76
CA ARG A 108 9.57 -16.28 29.92
C ARG A 108 8.65 -16.30 28.71
N ILE A 109 9.19 -16.31 27.50
CA ILE A 109 8.40 -16.37 26.25
C ILE A 109 7.62 -17.69 26.18
N ASP A 110 8.23 -18.82 26.53
CA ASP A 110 7.56 -20.11 26.49
C ASP A 110 6.40 -20.20 27.50
N ALA A 111 6.54 -19.58 28.68
CA ALA A 111 5.45 -19.46 29.65
C ALA A 111 4.27 -18.62 29.12
N GLU A 112 4.55 -17.53 28.42
CA GLU A 112 3.50 -16.66 27.85
C GLU A 112 2.84 -17.32 26.62
N LYS A 113 3.59 -18.05 25.78
CA LYS A 113 3.06 -18.80 24.63
C LYS A 113 1.95 -19.78 25.01
N ALA A 114 2.04 -20.39 26.19
CA ALA A 114 1.02 -21.31 26.68
C ALA A 114 -0.36 -20.64 26.90
N THR A 115 -0.41 -19.31 26.97
CA THR A 115 -1.63 -18.52 27.16
C THR A 115 -2.19 -17.93 25.86
N MET A 116 -1.46 -18.05 24.75
CA MET A 116 -1.84 -17.45 23.46
C MET A 116 -2.83 -18.33 22.69
N PRO A 117 -3.74 -17.74 21.89
CA PRO A 117 -4.63 -18.51 21.03
C PRO A 117 -3.85 -19.32 19.98
N PRO A 118 -4.39 -20.46 19.50
CA PRO A 118 -3.78 -21.22 18.41
C PRO A 118 -3.56 -20.34 17.17
N GLY A 119 -2.33 -20.35 16.64
CA GLY A 119 -1.94 -19.58 15.45
C GLY A 119 -1.14 -18.29 15.71
N PHE A 120 -0.59 -18.12 16.93
CA PHE A 120 0.35 -17.07 17.31
C PHE A 120 1.64 -17.65 17.90
#